data_AF-A0A1D1XY84-F1
#
_entry.id   AF-A0A1D1XY84-F1
#
_cell.length_a   1.000
_cell.length_b   1.000
_cell.length_c   1.000
_cell.angle_alpha   90.00
_cell.angle_beta   90.00
_cell.angle_gamma   90.00
#
_symmetry.space_group_name_H-M   'P 1'
#
loop_
_entity.id
_entity.type
_entity.pdbx_description
1 polymer ?
#
loop_
_entity_poly.entity_id
_entity_poly.type
_entity_poly.pdbx_seq_one_letter_code
_entity_poly.pdbx_strand_id
1 'polypeptide(L)'
;MEGDAASIWKGFLVKLGSYGLCLRSYRSVVPDESDSAAVADVVAADPNKGRCWANLPPELLRSVLRRIEVSESTWPSRKHVVACAGVCRNWRAITKEIVKTPVVSGKLTFPISLKQPGPRGFLFQCFIKRNRTTKTYHLYLNLTQALNDTGKFLLVARKCKHPTCTNYIISLNAVDISKGSSSYIGKLRSNVLGTKFTVYDGMPTHAEKTVAKSSTRLGIKQVYPRIPVGKYPVAHIAYEWRKLLCSSCPNRMQCIMDSIPASAMEP
;
A
#
# COMPACT_ATOMS: atom_id res chain seq x y z
N MET A 1 -12.18 17.12 18.20
CA MET A 1 -11.19 16.16 18.73
C MET A 1 -10.87 15.17 17.63
N GLU A 2 -9.93 15.55 16.76
CA GLU A 2 -9.67 14.93 15.47
C GLU A 2 -8.30 14.22 15.56
N GLY A 3 -8.30 13.06 16.21
CA GLY A 3 -7.11 12.26 16.50
C GLY A 3 -6.75 11.35 15.34
N ASP A 4 -5.99 11.90 14.39
CA ASP A 4 -4.77 11.29 13.84
C ASP A 4 -4.84 9.88 13.21
N ALA A 5 -5.66 9.71 12.17
CA ALA A 5 -5.61 8.55 11.28
C ALA A 5 -4.28 8.41 10.51
N ALA A 6 -3.48 9.49 10.44
CA ALA A 6 -2.18 9.51 9.78
C ALA A 6 -1.10 8.72 10.55
N SER A 7 -1.22 8.62 11.87
CA SER A 7 -0.26 7.95 12.74
C SER A 7 -0.32 6.42 12.64
N ILE A 8 -1.52 5.86 12.41
CA ILE A 8 -1.72 4.42 12.18
C ILE A 8 -1.05 3.97 10.86
N TRP A 9 -1.00 4.84 9.86
CA TRP A 9 -0.43 4.54 8.55
C TRP A 9 1.10 4.69 8.51
N LYS A 10 1.66 5.63 9.28
CA LYS A 10 3.12 5.78 9.43
C LYS A 10 3.77 4.50 9.97
N GLY A 11 3.18 3.87 10.99
CA GLY A 11 3.67 2.60 11.54
C GLY A 11 3.58 1.42 10.56
N PHE A 12 2.60 1.44 9.65
CA PHE A 12 2.37 0.35 8.67
C PHE A 12 3.39 0.37 7.52
N LEU A 13 3.78 1.55 7.05
CA LEU A 13 4.75 1.73 5.96
C LEU A 13 6.20 1.54 6.41
N VAL A 14 6.56 1.93 7.63
CA VAL A 14 7.92 1.69 8.18
C VAL A 14 8.22 0.18 8.28
N LYS A 15 7.20 -0.65 8.52
CA LYS A 15 7.34 -2.13 8.57
C LYS A 15 7.40 -2.82 7.21
N LEU A 16 7.23 -2.10 6.10
CA LEU A 16 7.33 -2.63 4.73
C LEU A 16 8.70 -2.39 4.08
N GLY A 17 9.55 -1.55 4.67
CA GLY A 17 10.86 -1.21 4.12
C GLY A 17 11.98 -1.32 5.14
N SER A 18 12.35 -2.53 5.54
CA SER A 18 13.66 -2.85 6.16
C SER A 18 13.82 -4.37 6.30
N TYR A 19 14.28 -5.02 5.24
CA TYR A 19 14.93 -6.32 5.31
C TYR A 19 16.42 -6.06 5.13
N GLY A 20 17.23 -6.26 6.18
CA GLY A 20 18.67 -6.04 6.15
C GLY A 20 19.29 -5.86 7.53
N LEU A 21 19.59 -6.99 8.18
CA LEU A 21 20.67 -7.26 9.14
C LEU A 21 21.09 -6.14 10.13
N CYS A 22 20.84 -6.38 11.42
CA CYS A 22 21.90 -6.46 12.44
C CYS A 22 21.32 -7.09 13.72
N LEU A 23 21.56 -8.39 13.94
CA LEU A 23 21.54 -8.92 15.30
C LEU A 23 22.75 -8.30 16.00
N ARG A 24 22.52 -7.23 16.77
CA ARG A 24 23.46 -6.84 17.82
C ARG A 24 23.33 -7.86 18.94
N SER A 25 24.26 -8.83 18.94
CA SER A 25 24.62 -9.58 20.14
C SER A 25 25.00 -8.57 21.22
N TYR A 26 24.19 -8.48 22.27
CA TYR A 26 24.56 -7.74 23.47
C TYR A 26 25.40 -8.70 24.33
N ARG A 27 26.70 -8.44 24.35
CA ARG A 27 27.66 -9.07 25.25
C ARG A 27 27.31 -8.60 26.67
N SER A 28 26.73 -9.47 27.48
CA SER A 28 26.51 -9.19 28.91
C SER A 28 27.84 -9.27 29.65
N VAL A 29 28.16 -8.20 30.36
CA VAL A 29 29.30 -8.07 31.28
C VAL A 29 29.02 -8.92 32.51
N VAL A 30 30.02 -9.71 32.92
CA VAL A 30 30.05 -10.50 34.16
C VAL A 30 30.36 -9.55 35.33
N PRO A 31 29.77 -9.80 36.52
CA PRO A 31 30.60 -9.85 37.72
C PRO A 31 30.38 -11.14 38.52
N ASP A 32 31.51 -11.73 38.95
CA ASP A 32 31.60 -12.71 40.03
C ASP A 32 31.22 -12.05 41.37
N GLU A 33 30.44 -12.73 42.21
CA GLU A 33 30.93 -13.39 43.43
C GLU A 33 29.79 -14.01 44.25
N SER A 34 30.17 -15.14 44.86
CA SER A 34 29.52 -16.11 45.73
C SER A 34 28.64 -15.57 46.86
N ASP A 35 27.49 -16.23 47.13
CA ASP A 35 27.31 -17.02 48.37
C ASP A 35 25.95 -17.75 48.44
N SER A 36 26.00 -18.90 49.12
CA SER A 36 25.00 -19.97 49.19
C SER A 36 23.74 -19.66 50.00
N ALA A 37 22.57 -20.11 49.53
CA ALA A 37 21.56 -20.79 50.36
C ALA A 37 20.44 -21.38 49.47
N ALA A 38 20.12 -22.65 49.71
CA ALA A 38 19.05 -23.38 49.03
C ALA A 38 17.66 -22.80 49.32
N VAL A 39 16.89 -22.52 48.28
CA VAL A 39 15.43 -22.36 48.33
C VAL A 39 14.81 -22.92 47.06
N ALA A 40 13.74 -23.67 47.24
CA ALA A 40 13.05 -24.47 46.23
C ALA A 40 12.77 -23.70 44.93
N ASP A 41 13.11 -24.33 43.81
CA ASP A 41 12.84 -23.86 42.46
C ASP A 41 11.34 -24.00 42.15
N VAL A 42 10.53 -23.09 42.68
CA VAL A 42 9.22 -22.80 42.13
C VAL A 42 9.50 -22.04 40.85
N VAL A 43 9.39 -22.72 39.71
CA VAL A 43 9.28 -22.08 38.41
C VAL A 43 8.04 -21.19 38.46
N ALA A 44 8.23 -19.95 38.92
CA ALA A 44 7.27 -18.89 38.77
C ALA A 44 7.16 -18.64 37.28
N ALA A 45 6.20 -19.31 36.64
CA ALA A 45 5.79 -18.99 35.29
C ALA A 45 5.51 -17.49 35.27
N ASP A 46 6.32 -16.75 34.49
CA ASP A 46 6.13 -15.32 34.26
C ASP A 46 4.63 -15.07 33.93
N PRO A 47 3.88 -14.32 34.76
CA PRO A 47 2.45 -14.13 34.59
C PRO A 47 2.09 -13.38 33.29
N ASN A 48 3.09 -12.88 32.56
CA ASN A 48 2.92 -12.27 31.25
C ASN A 48 3.15 -13.21 30.06
N LYS A 49 3.65 -14.44 30.27
CA LYS A 49 3.97 -15.38 29.18
C LYS A 49 2.72 -15.89 28.44
N GLY A 50 1.53 -15.78 29.05
CA GLY A 50 0.23 -16.17 28.48
C GLY A 50 -0.65 -15.02 27.96
N ARG A 51 -0.25 -13.75 28.11
CA ARG A 51 -1.12 -12.59 27.81
C ARG A 51 -0.87 -11.94 26.44
N CYS A 52 0.05 -12.48 25.66
CA CYS A 52 0.36 -11.90 24.37
C CYS A 52 -0.72 -12.32 23.35
N TRP A 53 -1.56 -11.37 22.93
CA TRP A 53 -2.50 -11.55 21.81
C TRP A 53 -1.82 -12.07 20.52
N ALA A 54 -0.50 -11.93 20.40
CA ALA A 54 0.29 -12.51 19.32
C ALA A 54 0.30 -14.06 19.32
N ASN A 55 0.05 -14.69 20.48
CA ASN A 55 0.09 -16.15 20.68
C ASN A 55 -1.31 -16.80 20.67
N LEU A 56 -2.35 -16.05 20.26
CA LEU A 56 -3.70 -16.59 20.17
C LEU A 56 -3.74 -17.76 19.16
N PRO A 57 -4.38 -18.90 19.49
CA PRO A 57 -4.57 -20.00 18.55
C PRO A 57 -5.15 -19.50 17.22
N PRO A 58 -4.58 -19.87 16.06
CA PRO A 58 -5.00 -19.37 14.75
C PRO A 58 -6.49 -19.56 14.46
N GLU A 59 -7.11 -20.60 15.00
CA GLU A 59 -8.52 -20.98 14.83
C GLU A 59 -9.43 -19.98 15.56
N LEU A 60 -9.07 -19.65 16.81
CA LEU A 60 -9.75 -18.62 17.58
C LEU A 60 -9.56 -17.25 16.94
N LEU A 61 -8.34 -16.93 16.51
CA LEU A 61 -8.04 -15.69 15.81
C LEU A 61 -8.88 -15.55 14.52
N ARG A 62 -9.00 -16.62 13.73
CA ARG A 62 -9.88 -16.64 12.55
C ARG A 62 -11.33 -16.39 12.92
N SER A 63 -11.82 -17.00 13.99
CA SER A 63 -13.21 -16.81 14.44
C SER A 63 -13.49 -15.35 14.83
N VAL A 64 -12.59 -14.74 15.60
CA VAL A 64 -12.70 -13.33 16.03
C VAL A 64 -12.64 -12.39 14.82
N LEU A 65 -11.64 -12.54 13.96
CA LEU A 65 -11.48 -11.68 12.78
C LEU A 65 -12.64 -11.84 11.79
N ARG A 66 -13.21 -13.04 11.62
CA ARG A 66 -14.42 -13.24 10.81
C ARG A 66 -15.62 -12.50 11.41
N ARG A 67 -15.80 -12.54 12.73
CA ARG A 67 -16.88 -11.79 13.40
C ARG A 67 -16.70 -10.28 13.19
N ILE A 68 -15.48 -9.76 13.36
CA ILE A 68 -15.16 -8.34 13.13
C ILE A 68 -15.45 -7.96 11.67
N GLU A 69 -15.02 -8.78 10.70
CA GLU A 69 -15.25 -8.51 9.27
C GLU A 69 -16.73 -8.44 8.89
N VAL A 70 -17.57 -9.27 9.51
CA VAL A 70 -19.02 -9.28 9.31
C VAL A 70 -19.68 -8.09 10.01
N SER A 71 -19.30 -7.78 11.25
CA SER A 71 -19.88 -6.68 12.02
C SER A 71 -19.48 -5.30 11.49
N GLU A 72 -18.28 -5.17 10.89
CA GLU A 72 -17.73 -3.90 10.41
C GLU A 72 -17.59 -3.86 8.89
N SER A 73 -18.73 -3.99 8.22
CA SER A 73 -18.79 -4.04 6.76
C SER A 73 -18.54 -2.69 6.10
N THR A 74 -18.86 -1.58 6.78
CA THR A 74 -18.78 -0.19 6.26
C THR A 74 -17.66 0.62 6.91
N TRP A 75 -17.17 1.62 6.19
CA TRP A 75 -16.25 2.61 6.73
C TRP A 75 -17.05 3.68 7.50
N PRO A 76 -16.58 4.19 8.66
CA PRO A 76 -15.24 4.09 9.23
C PRO A 76 -14.99 2.92 10.17
N SER A 77 -16.01 2.20 10.61
CA SER A 77 -15.87 1.11 11.60
C SER A 77 -14.85 0.06 11.16
N ARG A 78 -14.83 -0.26 9.86
CA ARG A 78 -13.85 -1.15 9.21
C ARG A 78 -12.36 -0.81 9.44
N LYS A 79 -12.04 0.35 10.04
CA LYS A 79 -10.69 0.66 10.52
C LYS A 79 -10.16 -0.38 11.50
N HIS A 80 -11.00 -1.05 12.30
CA HIS A 80 -10.49 -2.05 13.25
C HIS A 80 -9.96 -3.30 12.53
N VAL A 81 -10.59 -3.74 11.43
CA VAL A 81 -10.06 -4.80 10.57
C VAL A 81 -8.63 -4.48 10.12
N VAL A 82 -8.37 -3.24 9.71
CA VAL A 82 -7.03 -2.80 9.32
C VAL A 82 -6.07 -2.76 10.52
N ALA A 83 -6.55 -2.32 11.69
CA ALA A 83 -5.77 -2.30 12.93
C ALA A 83 -5.35 -3.71 13.37
N CYS A 84 -6.23 -4.71 13.25
CA CYS A 84 -5.92 -6.11 13.52
C CYS A 84 -4.74 -6.62 12.68
N ALA A 85 -4.70 -6.28 11.39
CA ALA A 85 -3.57 -6.62 10.51
C ALA A 85 -2.26 -5.87 10.87
N GLY A 86 -2.33 -4.89 11.77
CA GLY A 86 -1.19 -4.14 12.30
C GLY A 86 -0.48 -4.81 13.46
N VAL A 87 -1.14 -5.74 14.17
CA VAL A 87 -0.66 -6.34 15.43
C VAL A 87 0.66 -7.09 15.23
N CYS A 88 0.66 -8.17 14.44
CA CYS A 88 1.86 -8.94 14.12
C CYS A 88 1.76 -9.58 12.72
N ARG A 89 2.83 -10.27 12.26
CA ARG A 89 2.85 -10.92 10.95
C ARG A 89 1.78 -12.01 10.80
N ASN A 90 1.55 -12.79 11.86
CA ASN A 90 0.53 -13.85 11.88
C ASN A 90 -0.89 -13.28 11.72
N TRP A 91 -1.24 -12.28 12.55
CA TRP A 91 -2.53 -11.58 12.44
C TRP A 91 -2.74 -10.96 11.06
N ARG A 92 -1.69 -10.36 10.49
CA ARG A 92 -1.73 -9.80 9.13
C ARG A 92 -2.03 -10.84 8.07
N ALA A 93 -1.40 -12.02 8.14
CA ALA A 93 -1.63 -13.10 7.19
C ALA A 93 -3.08 -13.57 7.25
N ILE A 94 -3.57 -13.86 8.45
CA ILE A 94 -4.94 -14.34 8.67
C ILE A 94 -5.99 -13.28 8.30
N THR A 95 -5.73 -12.00 8.59
CA THR A 95 -6.67 -10.92 8.24
C THR A 95 -6.77 -10.76 6.72
N LYS A 96 -5.67 -10.90 5.97
CA LYS A 96 -5.69 -10.88 4.50
C LYS A 96 -6.52 -12.04 3.93
N GLU A 97 -6.32 -13.25 4.47
CA GLU A 97 -7.08 -14.45 4.11
C GLU A 97 -8.60 -14.22 4.28
N ILE A 98 -9.00 -13.61 5.41
CA ILE A 98 -10.41 -13.37 5.75
C ILE A 98 -11.03 -12.26 4.89
N VAL A 99 -10.32 -11.16 4.67
CA VAL A 99 -10.83 -10.01 3.91
C VAL A 99 -10.93 -10.31 2.42
N LYS A 100 -10.08 -11.21 1.88
CA LYS A 100 -9.97 -11.56 0.46
C LYS A 100 -9.66 -10.37 -0.46
N THR A 101 -9.44 -10.65 -1.74
CA THR A 101 -9.19 -9.63 -2.76
C THR A 101 -10.44 -8.83 -3.12
N PRO A 102 -10.32 -7.60 -3.65
CA PRO A 102 -11.46 -6.79 -4.08
C PRO A 102 -12.32 -7.44 -5.17
N VAL A 103 -11.79 -8.39 -5.95
CA VAL A 103 -12.60 -9.14 -6.91
C VAL A 103 -13.69 -9.95 -6.20
N VAL A 104 -13.34 -10.53 -5.06
CA VAL A 104 -14.23 -11.44 -4.30
C VAL A 104 -14.99 -10.69 -3.22
N SER A 105 -14.29 -9.87 -2.42
CA SER A 105 -14.90 -9.14 -1.32
C SER A 105 -15.59 -7.86 -1.76
N GLY A 106 -15.10 -7.28 -2.86
CA GLY A 106 -15.59 -6.01 -3.36
C GLY A 106 -15.39 -4.85 -2.38
N LYS A 107 -14.38 -4.96 -1.51
CA LYS A 107 -14.02 -3.94 -0.53
C LYS A 107 -12.56 -3.51 -0.70
N LEU A 108 -12.31 -2.20 -0.63
CA LEU A 108 -10.96 -1.62 -0.64
C LEU A 108 -10.44 -1.47 0.78
N THR A 109 -9.99 -2.56 1.39
CA THR A 109 -9.59 -2.56 2.82
C THR A 109 -8.14 -2.12 3.01
N PHE A 110 -7.21 -2.75 2.30
CA PHE A 110 -5.77 -2.50 2.42
C PHE A 110 -5.23 -1.63 1.28
N PRO A 111 -4.07 -0.97 1.43
CA PRO A 111 -3.47 -0.20 0.34
C PRO A 111 -3.19 -1.02 -0.92
N ILE A 112 -2.82 -2.30 -0.76
CA ILE A 112 -2.59 -3.22 -1.89
C ILE A 112 -3.85 -3.46 -2.73
N SER A 113 -5.04 -3.37 -2.12
CA SER A 113 -6.32 -3.52 -2.80
C SER A 113 -6.54 -2.48 -3.91
N LEU A 114 -5.87 -1.32 -3.84
CA LEU A 114 -5.96 -0.27 -4.87
C LEU A 114 -5.27 -0.64 -6.19
N LYS A 115 -4.40 -1.66 -6.17
CA LYS A 115 -3.75 -2.22 -7.36
C LYS A 115 -4.38 -3.52 -7.84
N GLN A 116 -5.37 -4.03 -7.11
CA GLN A 116 -6.06 -5.25 -7.48
C GLN A 116 -7.28 -4.92 -8.34
N PRO A 117 -7.66 -5.82 -9.26
CA PRO A 117 -8.88 -5.66 -10.04
C PRO A 117 -10.11 -5.53 -9.14
N GLY A 118 -11.04 -4.69 -9.59
CA GLY A 118 -12.34 -4.54 -8.92
C GLY A 118 -13.26 -5.75 -9.12
N PRO A 119 -14.37 -5.80 -8.36
CA PRO A 119 -15.39 -6.83 -8.53
C PRO A 119 -16.07 -6.70 -9.91
N ARG A 120 -16.49 -7.84 -10.49
CA ARG A 120 -17.16 -7.85 -11.80
C ARG A 120 -18.64 -7.42 -11.75
N GLY A 121 -19.28 -7.61 -10.59
CA GLY A 121 -20.73 -7.42 -10.44
C GLY A 121 -21.18 -6.04 -9.95
N PHE A 122 -20.25 -5.17 -9.52
CA PHE A 122 -20.60 -3.85 -9.02
C PHE A 122 -19.45 -2.85 -9.16
N LEU A 123 -19.76 -1.57 -8.99
CA LEU A 123 -18.83 -0.46 -9.26
C LEU A 123 -18.35 0.19 -7.96
N PHE A 124 -17.07 0.56 -7.92
CA PHE A 124 -16.57 1.50 -6.92
C PHE A 124 -16.90 2.92 -7.34
N GLN A 125 -17.80 3.57 -6.61
CA GLN A 125 -18.09 4.98 -6.81
C GLN A 125 -17.05 5.82 -6.06
N CYS A 126 -16.32 6.66 -6.78
CA CYS A 126 -15.28 7.53 -6.22
C CYS A 126 -15.49 8.97 -6.67
N PHE A 127 -14.93 9.92 -5.91
CA PHE A 127 -14.89 11.32 -6.29
C PHE A 127 -13.48 11.90 -6.10
N ILE A 128 -13.16 12.95 -6.86
CA ILE A 128 -11.87 13.63 -6.83
C ILE A 128 -12.05 15.06 -6.31
N LYS A 129 -11.37 15.38 -5.21
CA LYS A 129 -11.27 16.76 -4.70
C LYS A 129 -9.97 17.40 -5.18
N ARG A 130 -10.08 18.52 -5.87
CA ARG A 130 -8.92 19.26 -6.41
C ARG A 130 -8.60 20.46 -5.52
N ASN A 131 -7.36 20.52 -5.03
CA ASN A 131 -6.81 21.72 -4.42
C ASN A 131 -5.92 22.45 -5.44
N ARG A 132 -6.37 23.64 -5.88
CA ARG A 132 -5.66 24.43 -6.90
C ARG A 132 -4.36 25.04 -6.37
N THR A 133 -4.32 25.41 -5.10
CA THR A 133 -3.18 26.07 -4.43
C THR A 133 -1.99 25.12 -4.34
N THR A 134 -2.21 23.93 -3.78
CA THR A 134 -1.18 22.89 -3.63
C THR A 134 -0.94 22.09 -4.92
N LYS A 135 -1.81 22.26 -5.93
CA LYS A 135 -1.85 21.48 -7.17
C LYS A 135 -2.03 19.99 -6.90
N THR A 136 -2.78 19.64 -5.85
CA THR A 136 -3.09 18.26 -5.46
C THR A 136 -4.49 17.84 -5.85
N TYR A 137 -4.65 16.54 -6.06
CA TYR A 137 -5.90 15.86 -6.39
C TYR A 137 -6.05 14.70 -5.41
N HIS A 138 -7.12 14.69 -4.63
CA HIS A 138 -7.38 13.69 -3.61
C HIS A 138 -8.52 12.80 -4.09
N LEU A 139 -8.27 11.49 -4.17
CA LEU A 139 -9.27 10.49 -4.54
C LEU A 139 -9.90 9.92 -3.27
N TYR A 140 -11.23 9.89 -3.25
CA TYR A 140 -12.02 9.31 -2.17
C TYR A 140 -12.98 8.25 -2.71
N LEU A 141 -13.14 7.16 -1.96
CA LEU A 141 -14.23 6.22 -2.14
C LEU A 141 -15.50 6.84 -1.53
N ASN A 142 -16.57 6.88 -2.30
CA ASN A 142 -17.85 7.33 -1.82
C ASN A 142 -18.48 6.27 -0.90
N LEU A 143 -18.93 6.69 0.28
CA LEU A 143 -19.51 5.81 1.30
C LEU A 143 -21.02 5.99 1.44
N THR A 144 -21.54 7.14 1.00
CA THR A 144 -22.95 7.48 1.13
C THR A 144 -23.47 7.94 -0.22
N GLN A 145 -24.65 7.50 -0.60
CA GLN A 145 -25.26 7.90 -1.87
C GLN A 145 -25.74 9.38 -1.85
N ALA A 146 -25.81 9.98 -0.67
CA ALA A 146 -26.06 11.40 -0.48
C ALA A 146 -24.82 12.22 -0.88
N LEU A 147 -25.05 13.40 -1.48
CA LEU A 147 -24.07 14.44 -1.88
C LEU A 147 -23.13 14.95 -0.76
N ASN A 148 -23.17 14.34 0.42
CA ASN A 148 -22.30 14.67 1.51
C ASN A 148 -20.91 14.19 1.16
N ASP A 149 -19.98 15.14 1.10
CA ASP A 149 -18.57 15.09 0.74
C ASP A 149 -17.68 14.14 1.58
N THR A 150 -18.31 13.19 2.27
CA THR A 150 -17.80 12.20 3.21
C THR A 150 -17.41 10.94 2.45
N GLY A 151 -16.11 10.74 2.29
CA GLY A 151 -15.56 9.55 1.65
C GLY A 151 -14.33 9.01 2.36
N LYS A 152 -13.99 7.75 2.08
CA LYS A 152 -12.72 7.17 2.53
C LYS A 152 -11.60 7.63 1.60
N PHE A 153 -10.60 8.32 2.14
CA PHE A 153 -9.41 8.70 1.38
C PHE A 153 -8.70 7.45 0.83
N LEU A 154 -8.34 7.48 -0.46
CA LEU A 154 -7.64 6.40 -1.14
C LEU A 154 -6.21 6.79 -1.56
N LEU A 155 -6.10 7.87 -2.33
CA LEU A 155 -4.86 8.29 -2.99
C LEU A 155 -4.79 9.82 -3.04
N VAL A 156 -3.56 10.35 -3.11
CA VAL A 156 -3.32 11.72 -3.54
C VAL A 156 -2.40 11.73 -4.75
N ALA A 157 -2.64 12.66 -5.67
CA ALA A 157 -1.73 12.98 -6.75
C ALA A 157 -1.31 14.45 -6.67
N ARG A 158 -0.02 14.75 -6.85
CA ARG A 158 0.50 16.12 -6.95
C ARG A 158 1.05 16.39 -8.34
N LYS A 159 0.57 17.46 -8.98
CA LYS A 159 1.05 17.91 -10.29
C LYS A 159 2.37 18.67 -10.15
N CYS A 160 3.40 18.18 -10.83
CA CYS A 160 4.73 18.77 -10.96
C CYS A 160 4.97 19.13 -12.44
N LYS A 161 5.11 20.42 -12.74
CA LYS A 161 5.43 20.86 -14.11
C LYS A 161 6.95 20.85 -14.30
N HIS A 162 7.40 20.31 -15.43
CA HIS A 162 8.76 20.44 -15.95
C HIS A 162 8.71 21.13 -17.32
N PRO A 163 9.85 21.64 -17.84
CA PRO A 163 9.88 22.28 -19.15
C PRO A 163 9.39 21.39 -20.29
N THR A 164 9.71 20.09 -20.25
CA THR A 164 9.42 19.13 -21.32
C THR A 164 8.26 18.18 -21.05
N CYS A 165 7.70 18.20 -19.83
CA CYS A 165 6.61 17.30 -19.47
C CYS A 165 5.90 17.75 -18.19
N THR A 166 4.70 17.24 -17.97
CA THR A 166 4.02 17.30 -16.68
C THR A 166 4.07 15.93 -16.03
N ASN A 167 4.49 15.88 -14.77
CA ASN A 167 4.43 14.69 -13.94
C ASN A 167 3.31 14.83 -12.89
N TYR A 168 2.67 13.73 -12.55
CA TYR A 168 1.83 13.62 -11.36
C TYR A 168 2.43 12.53 -10.48
N ILE A 169 2.88 12.89 -9.28
CA ILE A 169 3.37 11.93 -8.28
C ILE A 169 2.16 11.42 -7.52
N ILE A 170 1.96 10.11 -7.47
CA ILE A 170 0.83 9.46 -6.82
C ILE A 170 1.32 8.80 -5.53
N SER A 171 0.65 9.07 -4.42
CA SER A 171 0.99 8.61 -3.07
C SER A 171 -0.24 8.13 -2.31
N LEU A 172 -0.03 7.20 -1.39
CA LEU A 172 -1.03 6.71 -0.43
C LEU A 172 -1.19 7.64 0.79
N ASN A 173 -0.33 8.64 0.95
CA ASN A 173 -0.35 9.57 2.08
C ASN A 173 -0.52 11.01 1.57
N ALA A 174 -1.50 11.72 2.11
CA ALA A 174 -1.77 13.12 1.78
C ALA A 174 -0.69 14.09 2.27
N VAL A 175 0.08 13.72 3.31
CA VAL A 175 1.07 14.60 3.94
C VAL A 175 2.41 14.54 3.20
N ASP A 176 2.87 13.35 2.83
CA ASP A 176 4.13 13.14 2.11
C ASP A 176 3.88 12.64 0.68
N ILE A 177 4.06 13.54 -0.28
CA ILE A 177 3.83 13.32 -1.71
C ILE A 177 5.15 13.40 -2.49
N SER A 178 6.22 12.85 -1.91
CA SER A 178 7.53 12.76 -2.55
C SER A 178 7.76 11.39 -3.19
N LYS A 179 8.60 11.33 -4.23
CA LYS A 179 8.99 10.05 -4.88
C LYS A 179 9.82 9.14 -3.98
N GLY A 180 10.52 9.71 -3.00
CA GLY A 180 11.32 8.96 -2.02
C GLY A 180 10.52 8.45 -0.82
N SER A 181 9.25 8.85 -0.71
CA SER A 181 8.39 8.40 0.38
C SER A 181 8.07 6.91 0.24
N SER A 182 7.92 6.23 1.38
CA SER A 182 7.45 4.85 1.40
C SER A 182 6.00 4.72 0.93
N SER A 183 5.21 5.79 0.99
CA SER A 183 3.84 5.88 0.49
C SER A 183 3.72 6.10 -1.02
N TYR A 184 4.84 6.32 -1.72
CA TYR A 184 4.85 6.48 -3.18
C TYR A 184 4.37 5.19 -3.86
N ILE A 185 3.38 5.32 -4.74
CA ILE A 185 2.78 4.15 -5.42
C ILE A 185 2.98 4.18 -6.94
N GLY A 186 3.23 5.36 -7.51
CA GLY A 186 3.40 5.50 -8.95
C GLY A 186 3.42 6.94 -9.44
N LYS A 187 3.49 7.10 -10.76
CA LYS A 187 3.60 8.41 -11.42
C LYS A 187 2.92 8.40 -12.78
N LEU A 188 2.19 9.47 -13.09
CA LEU A 188 1.74 9.75 -14.45
C LEU A 188 2.70 10.76 -15.10
N ARG A 189 3.19 10.51 -16.30
CA ARG A 189 4.04 11.43 -17.06
C ARG A 189 3.38 11.78 -18.39
N SER A 190 3.31 13.06 -18.74
CA SER A 190 2.87 13.50 -20.06
C SER A 190 4.04 13.64 -21.04
N ASN A 191 3.74 13.66 -22.33
CA ASN A 191 4.61 14.26 -23.34
C ASN A 191 4.61 15.80 -23.24
N VAL A 192 5.46 16.45 -24.04
CA VAL A 192 5.59 17.92 -24.10
C VAL A 192 4.24 18.60 -24.38
N LEU A 193 3.46 18.03 -25.31
CA LEU A 193 2.19 18.58 -25.76
C LEU A 193 1.01 18.29 -24.81
N GLY A 194 1.18 17.40 -23.83
CA GLY A 194 0.10 16.99 -22.92
C GLY A 194 -1.00 16.15 -23.57
N THR A 195 -0.70 15.46 -24.67
CA THR A 195 -1.64 14.65 -25.47
C THR A 195 -1.44 13.15 -25.27
N LYS A 196 -0.25 12.74 -24.83
CA LYS A 196 0.08 11.35 -24.51
C LYS A 196 0.58 11.27 -23.08
N PHE A 197 0.15 10.26 -22.35
CA PHE A 197 0.51 10.02 -20.98
C PHE A 197 0.94 8.57 -20.78
N THR A 198 1.87 8.36 -19.85
CA THR A 198 2.33 7.05 -19.42
C THR A 198 2.20 6.94 -17.92
N VAL A 199 1.51 5.90 -17.45
CA VAL A 199 1.39 5.55 -16.05
C VAL A 199 2.55 4.63 -15.69
N TYR A 200 3.27 4.96 -14.64
CA TYR A 200 4.35 4.17 -14.08
C TYR A 200 3.97 3.65 -12.70
N ASP A 201 4.18 2.36 -12.47
CA ASP A 201 4.15 1.78 -11.13
C ASP A 201 5.46 2.11 -10.39
N GLY A 202 5.36 2.37 -9.08
CA GLY A 202 6.47 2.49 -8.15
C GLY A 202 7.21 1.18 -7.85
N MET A 203 6.57 0.02 -7.99
CA MET A 203 7.14 -1.30 -7.71
C MET A 203 7.16 -2.19 -8.96
N PRO A 204 8.18 -3.06 -9.13
CA PRO A 204 8.21 -4.01 -10.23
C PRO A 204 7.04 -5.00 -10.12
N THR A 205 6.35 -5.22 -11.24
CA THR A 205 5.44 -6.36 -11.40
C THR A 205 6.26 -7.65 -11.35
N HIS A 206 5.70 -8.72 -10.79
CA HIS A 206 6.42 -9.99 -10.57
C HIS A 206 7.03 -10.60 -11.86
N ALA A 207 6.55 -10.19 -13.04
CA ALA A 207 7.05 -10.62 -14.34
C ALA A 207 8.48 -10.16 -14.67
N GLU A 208 8.96 -9.05 -14.09
CA GLU A 208 10.29 -8.50 -14.40
C GLU A 208 11.40 -9.01 -13.47
N LYS A 209 11.08 -9.82 -12.46
CA LYS A 209 12.11 -10.44 -11.59
C LYS A 209 12.99 -11.44 -12.33
N THR A 210 12.62 -11.83 -13.55
CA THR A 210 13.29 -12.86 -14.35
C THR A 210 14.30 -12.32 -15.35
N VAL A 211 14.30 -11.01 -15.67
CA VAL A 211 15.11 -10.48 -16.80
C VAL A 211 16.40 -9.78 -16.34
N ALA A 212 16.60 -9.53 -15.04
CA ALA A 212 17.82 -8.93 -14.50
C ALA A 212 18.95 -9.95 -14.20
N LYS A 213 19.10 -10.99 -15.03
CA LYS A 213 20.21 -11.94 -14.96
C LYS A 213 20.86 -12.11 -16.34
N SER A 214 21.57 -11.09 -16.81
CA SER A 214 22.70 -11.29 -17.73
C SER A 214 23.51 -10.01 -17.89
N SER A 215 24.75 -10.01 -17.35
CA SER A 215 25.99 -9.84 -18.13
C SER A 215 27.18 -9.47 -17.22
N THR A 216 28.08 -10.43 -17.06
CA THR A 216 29.55 -10.32 -16.98
C THR A 216 30.26 -9.33 -16.03
N ARG A 217 30.96 -9.94 -15.06
CA ARG A 217 32.32 -9.66 -14.53
C ARG A 217 32.76 -8.19 -14.35
N LEU A 218 32.97 -7.78 -13.10
CA LEU A 218 34.27 -7.38 -12.51
C LEU A 218 34.07 -7.06 -11.02
N GLY A 219 35.01 -7.50 -10.19
CA GLY A 219 34.88 -7.50 -8.73
C GLY A 219 34.87 -6.10 -8.11
N ILE A 220 33.73 -5.71 -7.55
CA ILE A 220 33.59 -4.70 -6.50
C ILE A 220 32.47 -5.19 -5.57
N LYS A 221 32.68 -5.11 -4.25
CA LYS A 221 31.74 -5.53 -3.20
C LYS A 221 30.29 -5.21 -3.60
N GLN A 222 29.50 -6.26 -3.70
CA GLN A 222 28.14 -6.28 -4.22
C GLN A 222 27.21 -5.46 -3.30
N VAL A 223 27.11 -4.16 -3.53
CA VAL A 223 25.96 -3.37 -3.08
C VAL A 223 24.85 -3.68 -4.07
N TYR A 224 23.80 -4.37 -3.63
CA TYR A 224 22.60 -4.58 -4.43
C TYR A 224 22.18 -3.24 -5.04
N PRO A 225 22.11 -3.10 -6.38
CA PRO A 225 21.61 -1.87 -6.97
C PRO A 225 20.18 -1.69 -6.48
N ARG A 226 19.93 -0.58 -5.77
CA ARG A 226 18.57 -0.22 -5.37
C ARG A 226 17.75 -0.15 -6.66
N ILE A 227 16.82 -1.08 -6.80
CA ILE A 227 15.91 -1.21 -7.93
C ILE A 227 15.33 0.17 -8.27
N PRO A 228 15.32 0.64 -9.53
CA PRO A 228 14.82 1.97 -9.86
C PRO A 228 13.32 2.08 -9.54
N VAL A 229 13.01 2.66 -8.38
CA VAL A 229 11.63 2.97 -7.96
C VAL A 229 10.99 3.86 -9.03
N GLY A 230 9.82 3.46 -9.56
CA GLY A 230 9.01 4.32 -10.42
C GLY A 230 9.34 4.33 -11.92
N LYS A 231 9.88 3.23 -12.48
CA LYS A 231 10.21 3.09 -13.90
C LYS A 231 9.44 1.99 -14.65
N TYR A 232 8.39 1.41 -14.08
CA TYR A 232 7.63 0.32 -14.70
C TYR A 232 6.39 0.87 -15.41
N PRO A 233 6.39 1.06 -16.74
CA PRO A 233 5.20 1.51 -17.45
C PRO A 233 4.11 0.44 -17.33
N VAL A 234 2.89 0.83 -16.98
CA VAL A 234 1.74 -0.09 -16.82
C VAL A 234 0.51 0.29 -17.64
N ALA A 235 0.48 1.52 -18.14
CA ALA A 235 -0.58 1.99 -19.01
C ALA A 235 -0.15 3.20 -19.85
N HIS A 236 -0.77 3.34 -21.01
CA HIS A 236 -0.63 4.44 -21.94
C HIS A 236 -1.99 5.05 -22.24
N ILE A 237 -2.07 6.38 -22.15
CA ILE A 237 -3.28 7.14 -22.47
C ILE A 237 -2.92 8.12 -23.58
N ALA A 238 -3.68 8.12 -24.67
CA ALA A 238 -3.49 9.04 -25.79
C ALA A 238 -4.82 9.73 -26.11
N TYR A 239 -4.76 11.04 -26.31
CA TYR A 239 -5.87 11.83 -26.82
C TYR A 239 -5.65 12.04 -28.32
N GLU A 240 -6.63 11.63 -29.12
CA GLU A 240 -6.62 11.91 -30.55
C GLU A 240 -6.79 13.41 -30.78
N TRP A 241 -6.03 13.93 -31.75
CA TRP A 241 -6.17 15.30 -32.19
C TRP A 241 -7.49 15.49 -32.92
N ARG A 242 -8.14 16.64 -32.68
CA ARG A 242 -9.38 16.98 -33.38
C ARG A 242 -9.09 17.07 -34.88
N LYS A 243 -9.90 16.36 -35.69
CA LYS A 243 -10.07 16.73 -37.10
C LYS A 243 -10.76 18.10 -37.14
N LEU A 244 -10.28 19.01 -37.99
CA LEU A 244 -10.64 20.44 -38.01
C LEU A 244 -12.15 20.75 -38.08
N LEU A 245 -13.01 19.81 -38.46
CA LEU A 245 -14.44 20.05 -38.69
C LEU A 245 -15.36 19.99 -37.44
N CYS A 246 -14.89 19.58 -36.25
CA CYS A 246 -15.76 19.59 -35.05
C CYS A 246 -15.02 20.05 -33.78
N SER A 247 -15.04 21.36 -33.50
CA SER A 247 -14.43 21.97 -32.32
C SER A 247 -15.26 21.79 -31.03
N SER A 248 -16.53 21.40 -31.15
CA SER A 248 -17.46 21.18 -30.03
C SER A 248 -17.54 19.71 -29.59
N CYS A 249 -16.90 18.80 -30.30
CA CYS A 249 -16.93 17.36 -30.00
C CYS A 249 -15.95 17.00 -28.87
N PRO A 250 -16.31 16.09 -27.93
CA PRO A 250 -15.38 15.53 -26.95
C PRO A 250 -14.17 14.88 -27.65
N ASN A 251 -12.97 15.04 -27.08
CA ASN A 251 -11.77 14.41 -27.64
C ASN A 251 -11.85 12.89 -27.46
N ARG A 252 -11.53 12.12 -28.51
CA ARG A 252 -11.42 10.65 -28.41
C ARG A 252 -10.18 10.28 -27.58
N MET A 253 -10.36 9.39 -26.62
CA MET A 253 -9.32 8.91 -25.72
C MET A 253 -9.07 7.42 -25.95
N GLN A 254 -7.83 7.05 -26.19
CA GLN A 254 -7.37 5.67 -26.23
C GLN A 254 -6.61 5.37 -24.94
N CYS A 255 -7.01 4.30 -24.24
CA CYS A 255 -6.33 3.80 -23.05
C CYS A 255 -5.88 2.35 -23.31
N ILE A 256 -4.58 2.10 -23.16
CA ILE A 256 -3.97 0.78 -23.27
C ILE A 256 -3.37 0.47 -21.90
N MET A 257 -3.74 -0.65 -21.30
CA MET A 257 -3.26 -1.07 -19.98
C MET A 257 -2.68 -2.47 -20.09
N ASP A 258 -1.70 -2.78 -19.26
CA ASP A 258 -1.15 -4.13 -19.17
C ASP A 258 -2.21 -5.13 -18.71
N SER A 259 -2.08 -6.37 -19.15
CA SER A 259 -2.94 -7.47 -18.70
C SER A 259 -2.80 -7.68 -17.19
N ILE A 260 -3.91 -7.90 -16.51
CA ILE A 260 -3.92 -8.23 -15.08
C ILE A 260 -3.27 -9.61 -14.91
N PRO A 261 -2.16 -9.74 -14.16
CA PRO A 261 -1.54 -11.04 -13.93
C PRO A 261 -2.43 -11.90 -13.04
N ALA A 262 -2.45 -13.22 -13.28
CA ALA A 262 -3.26 -14.16 -12.49
C ALA A 262 -2.98 -14.05 -10.97
N SER A 263 -1.72 -13.79 -10.60
CA SER A 263 -1.31 -13.58 -9.20
C SER A 263 -1.97 -12.37 -8.52
N ALA A 264 -2.53 -11.41 -9.27
CA ALA A 264 -3.28 -10.29 -8.70
C ALA A 264 -4.74 -10.66 -8.36
N MET A 265 -5.22 -11.80 -8.87
CA MET A 265 -6.55 -12.34 -8.62
C MET A 265 -6.57 -13.41 -7.52
N GLU A 266 -5.42 -14.02 -7.21
CA GLU A 266 -5.29 -15.02 -6.15
C GLU A 266 -5.39 -14.39 -4.74
N PRO A 267 -6.00 -15.10 -3.76
CA PRO A 267 -6.23 -14.63 -2.40
C PRO A 267 -4.97 -14.53 -1.51
#